data_AF-A0A972PAH5-F1
#
_entry.id   AF-A0A972PAH5-F1
#
_cell.length_a   1.000
_cell.length_b   1.000
_cell.length_c   1.000
_cell.angle_alpha   90.00
_cell.angle_beta   90.00
_cell.angle_gamma   90.00
#
_symmetry.space_group_name_H-M   'P 1'
#
loop_
_entity.id
_entity.type
_entity.pdbx_description
1 polymer ?
#
loop_
_entity_poly.entity_id
_entity_poly.type
_entity_poly.pdbx_seq_one_letter_code
_entity_poly.pdbx_strand_id
1 'polypeptide(L)'
;MKVCIDPGHGGGDPGAMGVNGRPEKETNLRVALFVEQDLKRRGIEVLMTRRDDRDVGLSERCQMANRWGADIFVSLHADAAGGPSAKGHHAIHSIHSKPGQGGNKLARLLVDQVTLVTGRQPFPR
;
A
#
# COMPACT_ATOMS: atom_id res chain seq x y z
N MET A 1 -5.03 -14.68 11.23
CA MET A 1 -4.36 -13.39 10.97
C MET A 1 -5.10 -12.72 9.84
N LYS A 2 -5.51 -11.47 10.05
CA LYS A 2 -6.35 -10.67 9.17
C LYS A 2 -5.55 -9.48 8.63
N VAL A 3 -5.37 -9.43 7.32
CA VAL A 3 -4.65 -8.33 6.65
C VAL A 3 -5.62 -7.55 5.79
N CYS A 4 -5.75 -6.25 6.07
CA CYS A 4 -6.47 -5.32 5.20
C CYS A 4 -5.48 -4.73 4.19
N ILE A 5 -5.75 -4.90 2.90
CA ILE A 5 -5.00 -4.31 1.80
C ILE A 5 -5.82 -3.18 1.20
N ASP A 6 -5.28 -1.97 1.20
CA ASP A 6 -5.93 -0.77 0.71
C ASP A 6 -5.25 -0.27 -0.57
N PRO A 7 -5.86 -0.46 -1.76
CA PRO A 7 -5.36 0.18 -2.97
C PRO A 7 -5.76 1.65 -2.95
N GLY A 8 -4.77 2.55 -2.84
CA GLY A 8 -4.98 4.00 -2.81
C GLY A 8 -5.76 4.53 -4.02
N HIS A 9 -6.41 5.69 -3.86
CA HIS A 9 -7.24 6.34 -4.89
C HIS A 9 -8.40 5.44 -5.38
N GLY A 10 -8.92 5.69 -6.58
CA GLY A 10 -10.03 4.93 -7.20
C GLY A 10 -11.17 5.85 -7.62
N GLY A 11 -12.00 5.41 -8.57
CA GLY A 11 -13.13 6.17 -9.06
C GLY A 11 -12.71 7.49 -9.71
N GLY A 12 -13.29 8.60 -9.24
CA GLY A 12 -12.98 9.94 -9.75
C GLY A 12 -11.57 10.44 -9.42
N ASP A 13 -10.90 9.83 -8.45
CA ASP A 13 -9.53 10.17 -8.04
C ASP A 13 -8.50 9.28 -8.77
N PRO A 14 -7.77 9.79 -9.78
CA PRO A 14 -6.75 9.01 -10.49
C PRO A 14 -5.46 8.78 -9.69
N GLY A 15 -5.23 9.59 -8.64
CA GLY A 15 -3.90 9.77 -8.05
C GLY A 15 -2.90 10.39 -9.02
N ALA A 16 -1.61 10.09 -8.83
CA ALA A 16 -0.57 10.56 -9.74
C ALA A 16 -0.69 9.95 -11.15
N MET A 17 -0.16 10.67 -12.14
CA MET A 17 -0.03 10.16 -13.52
C MET A 17 1.38 9.65 -13.76
N GLY A 18 1.50 8.36 -14.10
CA GLY A 18 2.77 7.76 -14.49
C GLY A 18 3.26 8.28 -15.85
N VAL A 19 4.57 8.13 -16.11
CA VAL A 19 5.21 8.55 -17.38
C VAL A 19 4.61 7.93 -18.65
N ASN A 20 3.90 6.80 -18.50
CA ASN A 20 3.18 6.09 -19.56
C ASN A 20 1.70 6.47 -19.65
N GLY A 21 1.26 7.53 -18.94
CA GLY A 21 -0.15 7.95 -18.88
C GLY A 21 -1.04 7.05 -18.03
N ARG A 22 -0.48 6.06 -17.31
CA ARG A 22 -1.24 5.20 -16.41
C ARG A 22 -1.55 5.95 -15.11
N PRO A 23 -2.81 6.01 -14.67
CA PRO A 23 -3.14 6.61 -13.39
C PRO A 23 -2.73 5.69 -12.24
N GLU A 24 -2.29 6.29 -11.13
CA GLU A 24 -1.81 5.60 -9.93
C GLU A 24 -2.82 4.59 -9.40
N LYS A 25 -4.11 4.94 -9.41
CA LYS A 25 -5.21 4.06 -8.96
C LYS A 25 -5.20 2.68 -9.62
N GLU A 26 -4.77 2.59 -10.88
CA GLU A 26 -4.72 1.32 -11.63
C GLU A 26 -3.50 0.50 -11.18
N THR A 27 -2.35 1.14 -11.01
CA THR A 27 -1.14 0.49 -10.48
C THR A 27 -1.39 -0.05 -9.08
N ASN A 28 -1.97 0.77 -8.20
CA ASN A 28 -2.30 0.39 -6.83
C ASN A 28 -3.24 -0.82 -6.79
N LEU A 29 -4.31 -0.81 -7.60
CA LEU A 29 -5.25 -1.93 -7.67
C LEU A 29 -4.59 -3.21 -8.18
N ARG A 30 -3.78 -3.14 -9.23
CA ARG A 30 -3.10 -4.31 -9.80
C ARG A 30 -2.16 -4.95 -8.79
N VAL A 31 -1.33 -4.16 -8.11
CA VAL A 31 -0.43 -4.67 -7.06
C VAL A 31 -1.23 -5.26 -5.91
N ALA A 32 -2.30 -4.58 -5.47
CA ALA A 32 -3.14 -5.05 -4.37
C ALA A 32 -3.81 -6.41 -4.66
N LEU A 33 -4.27 -6.64 -5.90
CA LEU A 33 -4.85 -7.92 -6.32
C LEU A 33 -3.81 -9.05 -6.30
N PHE A 34 -2.56 -8.79 -6.73
CA PHE A 34 -1.48 -9.77 -6.62
C PHE A 34 -1.14 -10.09 -5.16
N VAL A 35 -1.04 -9.07 -4.31
CA VAL A 35 -0.77 -9.23 -2.87
C VAL A 35 -1.89 -10.02 -2.21
N GLU A 36 -3.15 -9.69 -2.48
CA GLU A 36 -4.29 -10.44 -1.95
C GLU A 36 -4.20 -11.92 -2.33
N GLN A 37 -3.98 -12.21 -3.61
CA GLN A 37 -3.93 -13.59 -4.09
C GLN A 37 -2.79 -14.37 -3.43
N ASP A 38 -1.62 -13.75 -3.26
CA ASP A 38 -0.47 -14.40 -2.61
C ASP A 38 -0.71 -14.65 -1.11
N LEU A 39 -1.25 -13.66 -0.40
CA LEU A 39 -1.60 -13.80 1.01
C LEU A 39 -2.66 -14.88 1.22
N LYS A 40 -3.71 -14.91 0.40
CA LYS A 40 -4.76 -15.94 0.46
C LYS A 40 -4.20 -17.35 0.22
N ARG A 41 -3.28 -17.52 -0.74
CA ARG A 41 -2.58 -18.81 -0.97
C ARG A 41 -1.79 -19.30 0.25
N ARG A 42 -1.36 -18.38 1.11
CA ARG A 42 -0.64 -18.68 2.37
C ARG A 42 -1.58 -18.88 3.56
N GLY A 43 -2.90 -18.94 3.34
CA GLY A 43 -3.90 -19.11 4.40
C GLY A 43 -4.18 -17.85 5.23
N ILE A 44 -3.79 -16.67 4.75
CA ILE A 44 -4.06 -15.40 5.41
C ILE A 44 -5.42 -14.87 4.95
N GLU A 45 -6.24 -14.42 5.90
CA GLU A 45 -7.50 -13.75 5.60
C GLU A 45 -7.20 -12.34 5.09
N VAL A 46 -7.82 -11.96 3.97
CA VAL A 46 -7.60 -10.66 3.33
C VAL A 46 -8.91 -9.93 3.11
N LEU A 47 -8.98 -8.70 3.62
CA LEU A 47 -9.99 -7.71 3.25
C LEU A 47 -9.35 -6.70 2.29
N MET A 48 -10.06 -6.35 1.23
CA MET A 48 -9.69 -5.22 0.36
C MET A 48 -10.66 -4.07 0.55
N THR A 49 -10.17 -2.82 0.61
CA THR A 49 -11.06 -1.63 0.68
C THR A 49 -11.83 -1.41 -0.63
N ARG A 50 -11.21 -1.75 -1.77
CA ARG A 50 -11.84 -1.86 -3.10
C ARG A 50 -11.22 -2.99 -3.91
N ARG A 51 -11.99 -3.59 -4.81
CA ARG A 51 -11.52 -4.63 -5.76
C ARG A 51 -11.67 -4.21 -7.22
N ASP A 52 -12.24 -3.04 -7.44
CA ASP A 52 -12.59 -2.43 -8.71
C ASP A 52 -12.21 -0.94 -8.68
N ASP A 53 -12.48 -0.25 -9.79
CA ASP A 53 -12.26 1.18 -9.91
C ASP A 53 -13.46 1.96 -9.36
N ARG A 54 -13.47 2.16 -8.04
CA ARG A 54 -14.49 2.94 -7.33
C ARG A 54 -13.87 3.86 -6.29
N ASP A 55 -14.57 4.94 -5.99
CA ASP A 55 -14.23 5.83 -4.88
C ASP A 55 -14.47 5.11 -3.54
N VAL A 56 -13.53 5.25 -2.62
CA VAL A 56 -13.67 4.85 -1.21
C VAL A 56 -13.07 5.96 -0.35
N GLY A 57 -13.85 6.52 0.56
CA GLY A 57 -13.41 7.66 1.37
C GLY A 57 -12.27 7.28 2.32
N LEU A 58 -11.36 8.20 2.63
CA LEU A 58 -10.23 7.95 3.54
C LEU A 58 -10.69 7.41 4.91
N SER A 59 -11.75 8.01 5.49
CA SER A 59 -12.33 7.53 6.75
C SER A 59 -12.95 6.14 6.60
N GLU A 60 -13.63 5.88 5.48
CA GLU A 60 -14.26 4.59 5.20
C GLU A 60 -13.23 3.46 5.14
N ARG A 61 -12.09 3.67 4.47
CA ARG A 61 -10.97 2.70 4.39
C ARG A 61 -10.52 2.26 5.78
N CYS A 62 -10.28 3.23 6.68
CA CYS A 62 -9.90 2.97 8.06
C CYS A 62 -11.01 2.23 8.84
N GLN A 63 -12.27 2.67 8.66
CA GLN A 63 -13.41 2.05 9.34
C GLN A 63 -13.64 0.60 8.90
N MET A 64 -13.47 0.29 7.62
CA MET A 64 -13.57 -1.07 7.09
C MET A 64 -12.57 -2.00 7.80
N ALA A 65 -11.29 -1.57 7.88
CA ALA A 65 -10.24 -2.32 8.54
C ALA A 65 -10.52 -2.51 10.04
N ASN A 66 -10.91 -1.43 10.73
CA ASN A 66 -11.20 -1.45 12.17
C ASN A 66 -12.40 -2.34 12.50
N ARG A 67 -13.52 -2.22 11.77
CA ARG A 67 -14.73 -3.03 11.99
C ARG A 67 -14.49 -4.51 11.73
N TRP A 68 -13.66 -4.84 10.75
CA TRP A 68 -13.32 -6.22 10.43
C TRP A 68 -12.34 -6.86 11.42
N GLY A 69 -11.67 -6.02 12.23
CA GLY A 69 -10.65 -6.43 13.19
C GLY A 69 -9.35 -6.84 12.50
N ALA A 70 -8.85 -6.00 11.58
CA ALA A 70 -7.59 -6.26 10.90
C ALA A 70 -6.41 -6.23 11.89
N ASP A 71 -5.53 -7.24 11.83
CA ASP A 71 -4.27 -7.27 12.56
C ASP A 71 -3.23 -6.34 11.91
N ILE A 72 -3.29 -6.24 10.58
CA ILE A 72 -2.40 -5.43 9.75
C ILE A 72 -3.23 -4.66 8.73
N PHE A 73 -2.91 -3.39 8.54
CA PHE A 73 -3.40 -2.56 7.45
C PHE A 73 -2.21 -2.10 6.60
N VAL A 74 -2.26 -2.37 5.28
CA VAL A 74 -1.25 -1.91 4.31
C VAL A 74 -1.96 -1.14 3.21
N SER A 75 -1.69 0.16 3.11
CA SER A 75 -2.09 0.97 1.97
C SER A 75 -0.99 0.98 0.92
N LEU A 76 -1.37 0.82 -0.34
CA LEU A 76 -0.48 0.74 -1.49
C LEU A 76 -0.69 1.99 -2.36
N HIS A 77 0.40 2.73 -2.54
CA HIS A 77 0.48 3.93 -3.36
C HIS A 77 1.72 3.87 -4.26
N ALA A 78 1.67 4.56 -5.39
CA ALA A 78 2.80 4.80 -6.27
C ALA A 78 3.04 6.31 -6.34
N ASP A 79 4.01 6.75 -5.55
CA ASP A 79 4.30 8.16 -5.32
C ASP A 79 4.71 8.90 -6.60
N ALA A 80 4.64 10.23 -6.57
CA ALA A 80 5.10 11.10 -7.64
C ALA A 80 5.93 12.26 -7.11
N ALA A 81 6.96 12.60 -7.88
CA ALA A 81 7.86 13.70 -7.59
C ALA A 81 8.11 14.52 -8.86
N GLY A 82 8.53 15.78 -8.68
CA GLY A 82 8.65 16.77 -9.75
C GLY A 82 9.74 16.53 -10.81
N GLY A 83 10.38 15.36 -10.85
CA GLY A 83 11.42 15.07 -11.84
C GLY A 83 11.74 13.57 -11.99
N PRO A 84 12.26 13.14 -13.16
CA PRO A 84 12.51 11.73 -13.48
C PRO A 84 13.68 11.11 -12.69
N SER A 85 14.48 11.93 -12.00
CA SER A 85 15.56 11.47 -11.12
C SER A 85 15.04 10.91 -9.79
N ALA A 86 13.80 11.26 -9.40
CA ALA A 86 13.18 10.75 -8.20
C ALA A 86 12.72 9.31 -8.40
N LYS A 87 13.42 8.38 -7.73
CA LYS A 87 13.17 6.94 -7.82
C LYS A 87 13.46 6.27 -6.50
N GLY A 88 12.68 5.24 -6.19
CA GLY A 88 12.85 4.42 -5.00
C GLY A 88 11.50 4.04 -4.42
N HIS A 89 11.54 3.48 -3.21
CA HIS A 89 10.35 3.10 -2.44
C HIS A 89 10.49 3.57 -1.00
N HIS A 90 9.38 3.78 -0.32
CA HIS A 90 9.38 4.04 1.11
C HIS A 90 8.18 3.34 1.75
N ALA A 91 8.17 3.28 3.08
CA ALA A 91 6.99 2.90 3.84
C ALA A 91 6.76 3.94 4.94
N ILE A 92 5.54 4.47 5.00
CA ILE A 92 5.09 5.41 6.02
C ILE A 92 4.38 4.60 7.11
N HIS A 93 4.54 5.02 8.36
CA HIS A 93 3.82 4.43 9.49
C HIS A 93 3.30 5.53 10.41
N SER A 94 2.33 5.17 11.26
CA SER A 94 1.79 6.10 12.27
C SER A 94 2.91 6.66 13.16
N ILE A 95 2.84 7.96 13.43
CA ILE A 95 3.72 8.69 14.36
C ILE A 95 3.61 8.16 15.80
N HIS A 96 2.53 7.45 16.13
CA HIS A 96 2.33 6.84 17.44
C HIS A 96 3.00 5.47 17.58
N SER A 97 3.58 4.93 16.50
CA SER A 97 4.34 3.67 16.55
C SER A 97 5.69 3.89 17.22
N LYS A 98 5.97 3.12 18.28
CA LYS A 98 7.29 3.09 18.92
C LYS A 98 8.32 2.44 17.99
N PRO A 99 9.61 2.84 18.05
CA PRO A 99 10.68 2.18 17.31
C PRO A 99 10.70 0.67 17.54
N GLY A 100 10.77 -0.11 16.46
CA GLY A 100 10.80 -1.57 16.51
C GLY A 100 9.47 -2.24 16.85
N GLN A 101 8.37 -1.49 16.94
CA GLN A 101 7.03 -2.02 17.27
C GLN A 101 5.99 -1.65 16.21
N GLY A 102 4.91 -2.44 16.16
CA GLY A 102 3.73 -2.18 15.34
C GLY A 102 4.06 -1.75 13.90
N GLY A 103 3.48 -0.63 13.47
CA GLY A 103 3.67 -0.07 12.13
C GLY A 103 5.12 0.29 11.81
N ASN A 104 5.94 0.71 12.79
CA ASN A 104 7.35 1.01 12.56
C ASN A 104 8.15 -0.25 12.20
N LYS A 105 7.91 -1.36 12.92
CA LYS A 105 8.54 -2.65 12.62
C LYS A 105 8.13 -3.14 11.24
N LEU A 106 6.84 -3.09 10.93
CA LEU A 106 6.31 -3.53 9.64
C LEU A 106 6.87 -2.70 8.48
N ALA A 107 6.89 -1.38 8.61
CA ALA A 107 7.44 -0.49 7.59
C ALA A 107 8.92 -0.79 7.27
N ARG A 108 9.74 -1.05 8.31
CA ARG A 108 11.14 -1.45 8.12
C ARG A 108 11.25 -2.77 7.37
N LEU A 109 10.51 -3.80 7.80
CA LEU A 109 10.51 -5.10 7.14
C LEU A 109 10.08 -5.02 5.67
N LEU A 110 9.08 -4.21 5.35
CA LEU A 110 8.62 -4.00 3.98
C LEU A 110 9.71 -3.33 3.12
N VAL A 111 10.33 -2.26 3.64
CA VAL A 111 11.42 -1.56 2.92
C VAL A 111 12.61 -2.50 2.68
N ASP A 112 13.01 -3.27 3.70
CA ASP A 112 14.12 -4.21 3.60
C ASP A 112 13.82 -5.31 2.58
N GLN A 113 12.63 -5.90 2.62
CA GLN A 113 12.23 -6.97 1.69
C GLN A 113 12.07 -6.47 0.25
N VAL A 114 11.49 -5.29 0.02
CA VAL A 114 11.41 -4.71 -1.32
C VAL A 114 12.80 -4.43 -1.88
N THR A 115 13.72 -3.93 -1.04
CA THR A 115 15.12 -3.70 -1.44
C THR A 115 15.80 -5.02 -1.80
N LEU A 116 15.66 -6.03 -0.95
CA LEU A 116 16.25 -7.36 -1.15
C LEU A 116 15.78 -8.02 -2.44
N VAL A 117 14.47 -7.97 -2.73
CA VAL A 117 13.87 -8.68 -3.88
C VAL A 117 14.05 -7.91 -5.19
N THR A 118 14.03 -6.58 -5.15
CA THR A 118 14.03 -5.76 -6.39
C THR A 118 15.38 -5.15 -6.72
N GLY A 119 16.31 -5.07 -5.76
CA GLY A 119 17.56 -4.31 -5.87
C GLY A 119 17.38 -2.79 -5.94
N ARG A 120 16.13 -2.29 -5.98
CA ARG A 120 15.86 -0.85 -5.95
C ARG A 120 16.16 -0.32 -4.56
N GLN A 121 16.74 0.87 -4.51
CA GLN A 121 17.04 1.52 -3.24
C GLN A 121 15.83 2.28 -2.71
N PRO A 122 15.65 2.37 -1.39
CA PRO A 122 14.63 3.22 -0.81
C PRO A 122 14.81 4.68 -1.25
N PHE A 123 13.72 5.43 -1.35
CA PHE A 123 13.81 6.86 -1.60
C PHE A 123 14.56 7.54 -0.44
N PRO A 124 15.56 8.40 -0.70
CA PRO A 124 16.31 9.08 0.35
C PRO A 124 15.34 9.92 1.19
N ARG A 125 15.48 9.83 2.52
CA ARG A 125 14.69 10.65 3.46
C ARG A 125 15.23 12.06 3.53
#